data_AF-A0A0N4TFW3-F1
#
_entry.id   AF-A0A0N4TFW3-F1
#
_cell.length_a   1.000
_cell.length_b   1.000
_cell.length_c   1.000
_cell.angle_alpha   90.00
_cell.angle_beta   90.00
_cell.angle_gamma   90.00
#
_symmetry.space_group_name_H-M   'P 1'
#
loop_
_entity.id
_entity.type
_entity.pdbx_description
1 polymer ?
#
loop_
_entity_poly.entity_id
_entity_poly.type
_entity_poly.pdbx_seq_one_letter_code
_entity_poly.pdbx_strand_id
1 'polypeptide(L)' 'NLDRRRESSRFAARDRRGKEADIFTDLKVVIPIVDEATVTHVDRIAILRVALTLCRLRKRKQASYLKTPLESSR' A
#
# COMPACT_ATOMS: atom_id res chain seq x y z
N ASN A 1 16.55 14.60 -33.22
CA ASN A 1 15.18 14.76 -32.67
C ASN A 1 14.73 13.55 -31.83
N LEU A 2 15.00 12.32 -32.26
CA LEU A 2 14.71 11.10 -31.48
C LEU A 2 15.43 11.07 -30.12
N ASP A 3 16.69 11.49 -30.04
CA ASP A 3 17.46 11.45 -28.79
C ASP A 3 16.87 12.39 -27.73
N ARG A 4 16.41 13.57 -28.14
CA ARG A 4 15.71 14.50 -27.24
C ARG A 4 14.40 13.91 -26.69
N ARG A 5 13.65 13.17 -27.53
CA ARG A 5 12.43 12.46 -27.10
C ARG A 5 12.75 11.30 -26.16
N ARG A 6 13.80 10.53 -26.44
CA ARG A 6 14.26 9.44 -25.58
C ARG A 6 14.71 9.97 -24.23
N GLU A 7 15.47 11.06 -24.21
CA GLU A 7 15.97 11.67 -22.99
C GLU A 7 14.82 12.26 -22.14
N SER A 8 13.86 12.95 -22.76
CA SER A 8 12.65 13.41 -22.06
C SER A 8 11.84 12.26 -21.46
N SER A 9 11.67 11.16 -22.22
CA SER A 9 11.00 9.95 -21.72
C SER A 9 11.75 9.32 -20.53
N ARG A 10 13.09 9.31 -20.57
CA ARG A 10 13.93 8.84 -19.47
C ARG A 10 13.73 9.67 -18.21
N PHE A 11 13.78 10.99 -18.32
CA PHE A 11 13.52 11.88 -17.18
C PHE A 11 12.12 11.69 -16.60
N ALA A 12 11.09 11.61 -17.45
CA ALA A 12 9.72 11.36 -17.02
C ALA A 12 9.56 9.97 -16.36
N ALA A 13 10.22 8.93 -16.86
CA ALA A 13 10.22 7.62 -16.23
C ALA A 13 10.94 7.62 -14.87
N ARG A 14 12.04 8.37 -14.75
CA ARG A 14 12.78 8.53 -13.49
C ARG A 14 11.95 9.27 -12.44
N ASP A 15 11.32 10.38 -12.82
CA ASP A 15 10.41 11.14 -11.95
C ASP A 15 9.27 10.26 -11.41
N ARG A 16 8.59 9.51 -12.30
CA ARG A 16 7.53 8.58 -11.89
C ARG A 16 8.03 7.50 -10.92
N ARG A 17 9.21 6.93 -11.16
CA ARG A 17 9.82 5.93 -10.26
C ARG A 17 10.23 6.51 -8.91
N GLY A 18 10.67 7.77 -8.87
CA GLY A 18 10.96 8.50 -7.63
C GLY A 18 9.70 8.67 -6.79
N LYS A 19 8.65 9.25 -7.38
CA LYS A 19 7.34 9.42 -6.73
C LYS A 19 6.75 8.10 -6.21
N GLU A 20 6.90 7.02 -6.98
CA GLU A 20 6.49 5.68 -6.54
C GLU A 20 7.26 5.23 -5.29
N ALA A 21 8.57 5.47 -5.23
CA ALA A 21 9.38 5.12 -4.08
C ALA A 21 8.98 5.90 -2.82
N ASP A 22 8.64 7.18 -2.97
CA ASP A 22 8.15 8.02 -1.88
C ASP A 22 6.82 7.47 -1.32
N ILE A 23 5.87 7.12 -2.20
CA ILE A 23 4.59 6.50 -1.80
C ILE A 23 4.82 5.19 -1.01
N PHE A 24 5.76 4.35 -1.44
CA PHE A 24 6.07 3.11 -0.72
C PHE A 24 6.73 3.37 0.64
N THR A 25 7.52 4.44 0.75
CA THR A 25 8.15 4.85 2.01
C THR A 25 7.07 5.28 3.01
N ASP A 26 6.13 6.12 2.58
CA ASP A 26 4.99 6.56 3.40
C ASP A 26 4.11 5.36 3.80
N LEU A 27 3.89 4.42 2.87
CA LEU A 27 3.07 3.24 3.12
C LEU A 27 3.69 2.30 4.17
N LYS A 28 5.02 2.23 4.28
CA LYS A 28 5.70 1.43 5.32
C LYS A 28 5.39 1.94 6.72
N VAL A 29 5.34 3.27 6.91
CA VAL A 29 5.09 3.90 8.22
C VAL A 29 3.70 3.56 8.76
N VAL A 30 2.70 3.44 7.88
CA VAL A 30 1.30 3.22 8.30
C VAL A 30 0.92 1.74 8.42
N ILE A 31 1.76 0.81 7.97
CA ILE A 31 1.48 -0.62 8.00
C ILE A 31 2.08 -1.25 9.27
N PRO A 32 1.25 -1.86 10.15
CA PRO A 32 1.64 -2.33 11.47
C PRO A 32 2.59 -3.56 11.51
N ILE A 33 3.08 -4.04 10.37
CA ILE A 33 3.93 -5.25 10.28
C ILE A 33 5.40 -4.89 10.01
N VAL A 34 5.69 -3.63 9.67
CA VAL A 34 7.06 -3.21 9.34
C VAL A 34 7.74 -2.65 10.59
N ASP A 35 8.20 -3.53 11.48
CA ASP A 35 9.02 -3.13 12.63
C ASP A 35 10.47 -2.86 12.17
N GLU A 36 11.14 -1.88 12.79
CA GLU A 36 12.39 -1.20 12.39
C GLU A 36 13.46 -2.17 11.83
N ALA A 37 13.64 -3.34 12.44
CA ALA A 37 14.65 -4.33 12.04
C ALA A 37 14.36 -5.06 10.71
N THR A 38 13.10 -5.10 10.26
CA THR A 38 12.68 -5.76 9.00
C THR A 38 12.49 -4.78 7.84
N VAL A 39 12.42 -3.47 8.13
CA VAL A 39 12.06 -2.38 7.19
C VAL A 39 13.03 -2.23 6.02
N THR A 40 14.31 -2.56 6.22
CA THR A 40 15.38 -2.33 5.25
C THR A 40 15.23 -3.17 3.98
N HIS A 41 14.50 -4.30 4.03
CA HIS A 41 14.43 -5.26 2.91
C HIS A 41 13.03 -5.77 2.55
N VAL A 42 11.94 -5.15 3.06
CA VAL A 42 10.59 -5.59 2.66
C VAL A 42 10.31 -5.20 1.20
N ASP A 43 9.99 -6.22 0.40
CA ASP A 43 9.59 -6.08 -1.00
C ASP A 43 8.29 -5.27 -1.17
N ARG A 44 8.21 -4.46 -2.24
CA ARG A 44 7.06 -3.59 -2.53
C ARG A 44 5.74 -4.38 -2.65
N ILE A 45 5.79 -5.60 -3.19
CA ILE A 45 4.59 -6.43 -3.33
C ILE A 45 4.12 -6.95 -1.96
N ALA A 46 5.04 -7.29 -1.07
CA ALA A 46 4.68 -7.69 0.30
C ALA A 46 3.93 -6.57 1.03
N ILE A 47 4.41 -5.31 0.91
CA ILE A 47 3.75 -4.12 1.47
C ILE A 47 2.31 -4.02 0.95
N LEU A 48 2.10 -4.12 -0.36
CA LEU A 48 0.75 -4.06 -0.97
C LEU A 48 -0.16 -5.20 -0.50
N ARG A 49 0.36 -6.42 -0.36
CA ARG A 49 -0.42 -7.57 0.14
C ARG A 49 -0.90 -7.34 1.57
N VAL A 50 -0.04 -6.81 2.42
CA VAL A 50 -0.39 -6.46 3.80
C VAL A 50 -1.42 -5.32 3.81
N ALA A 51 -1.18 -4.24 3.06
CA ALA A 51 -2.10 -3.11 2.94
C ALA A 51 -3.51 -3.56 2.51
N LEU A 52 -3.58 -4.39 1.46
CA LEU A 52 -4.84 -4.94 0.95
C LEU A 52 -5.56 -5.79 2.00
N THR A 53 -4.82 -6.63 2.72
CA THR A 53 -5.37 -7.48 3.77
C THR A 53 -5.94 -6.64 4.90
N LEU A 54 -5.23 -5.59 5.32
CA LEU A 54 -5.71 -4.64 6.34
C LEU A 54 -6.97 -3.90 5.89
N CYS A 55 -7.02 -3.42 4.64
CA CYS A 55 -8.22 -2.80 4.08
C CYS A 55 -9.41 -3.76 4.08
N ARG A 56 -9.20 -5.03 3.70
CA ARG A 56 -10.26 -6.07 3.71
C ARG A 56 -10.73 -6.37 5.13
N LEU A 57 -9.82 -6.48 6.09
CA LEU A 57 -10.15 -6.71 7.50
C LEU A 57 -10.94 -5.53 8.09
N ARG A 58 -10.53 -4.29 7.82
CA ARG A 58 -11.26 -3.09 8.24
C ARG A 58 -12.66 -3.04 7.63
N LYS A 59 -12.79 -3.32 6.33
CA LYS A 59 -14.09 -3.39 5.66
C LYS A 59 -15.00 -4.48 6.23
N ARG A 60 -14.45 -5.66 6.53
CA ARG A 60 -15.21 -6.76 7.16
C ARG A 60 -15.60 -6.45 8.59
N LYS A 61 -14.70 -5.87 9.39
CA LYS A 61 -15.02 -5.42 10.75
C LYS A 61 -16.16 -4.40 10.73
N GLN A 62 -16.12 -3.40 9.85
CA GLN A 62 -17.22 -2.45 9.67
C GLN A 62 -18.52 -3.13 9.22
N ALA A 63 -18.45 -4.10 8.31
CA ALA A 63 -19.62 -4.88 7.89
C ALA A 63 -20.19 -5.76 9.02
N SER A 64 -19.36 -6.25 9.96
CA SER A 64 -19.84 -6.97 11.15
C SER A 64 -20.45 -6.04 12.20
N TYR A 65 -19.94 -4.81 12.37
CA TYR A 65 -20.57 -3.81 13.25
C TYR A 65 -21.94 -3.35 12.73
N LEU A 66 -22.17 -3.42 11.41
CA LEU A 66 -23.48 -3.13 10.80
C LEU A 66 -24.44 -4.34 10.82
N LYS A 67 -24.04 -5.50 11.36
CA LYS A 67 -24.82 -6.75 11.35
C LYS A 67 -25.41 -7.17 12.71
N THR A 68 -25.66 -6.22 13.60
CA THR A 68 -26.52 -6.45 14.79
C THR A 68 -27.58 -5.37 14.84
N PRO A 69 -28.87 -5.77 14.91
CA PRO A 69 -29.39 -6.19 16.20
C PRO A 69 -30.17 -7.53 16.18
N LEU A 70 -30.08 -8.25 17.30
CA LEU A 70 -30.99 -9.31 17.78
C LEU A 70 -30.99 -10.67 17.02
N GLU A 71 -30.04 -11.52 17.38
CA GLU A 71 -30.27 -12.97 17.56
C GLU A 71 -29.77 -13.32 18.97
N SER A 72 -30.43 -12.71 19.96
CA SER A 72 -30.54 -13.26 21.31
C SER A 72 -32.02 -13.63 21.43
N SER A 73 -32.28 -14.89 21.79
CA SER A 73 -33.60 -15.53 21.91
C SER A 73 -34.16 -16.21 20.65
N ARG A 74 -33.62 -17.40 20.34
CA ARG A 74 -34.43 -18.62 20.34
C ARG A 74 -33.60 -19.90 20.53
#